data_AF-A0A938TZQ9-F1
#
_entry.id   AF-A0A938TZQ9-F1
#
_cell.length_a   1.000
_cell.length_b   1.000
_cell.length_c   1.000
_cell.angle_alpha   90.00
_cell.angle_beta   90.00
_cell.angle_gamma   90.00
#
_symmetry.space_group_name_H-M   'P 1'
#
loop_
_entity.id
_entity.type
_entity.pdbx_description
1 polymer ?
#
loop_
_entity_poly.entity_id
_entity_poly.type
_entity_poly.pdbx_seq_one_letter_code
_entity_poly.pdbx_strand_id
1 'polypeptide(L)'
;MSKQFMGKLLHADPWETLAKGPREAMASLWEKYLSEVLEASPKSRRVQKLRREIEKAADYSKIFQDWNDLPVEDRARAWKRLIAAAKEREAGLRDACVRCGECCEISSPTLLTADLPLFQREVLTWNEVYTLRAGEQVTGREGQPVVLNEERLKVREVPGSRQCWFYLAATGSCRIYEHRPEQCRRQNCWGEPPPPPLTEELLNRQNLLGQVPEVWELIQAHEARCAASLIVQGLKDLAAGRAEGGDVLFESLHFDHYLRQMLREDWGLSPEAAELLLGRPLPDFLAQHGINAALNPEGVFELSPREK
;
A
#
# COMPACT_ATOMS: atom_id res chain seq x y z
N MET A 1 -26.34 -28.14 15.32
CA MET A 1 -25.77 -27.29 16.39
C MET A 1 -25.13 -26.07 15.73
N SER A 2 -25.92 -25.05 15.41
CA SER A 2 -26.23 -23.89 16.28
C SER A 2 -24.97 -23.26 16.86
N LYS A 3 -24.35 -22.35 16.11
CA LYS A 3 -23.61 -21.24 16.70
C LYS A 3 -24.42 -19.97 16.43
N GLN A 4 -24.73 -19.31 17.54
CA GLN A 4 -25.58 -18.14 17.71
C GLN A 4 -25.34 -17.05 16.67
N PHE A 5 -26.42 -16.67 15.98
CA PHE A 5 -26.65 -15.29 15.57
C PHE A 5 -26.94 -14.50 16.87
N MET A 6 -25.90 -13.99 17.53
CA MET A 6 -26.05 -13.02 18.62
C MET A 6 -25.08 -11.86 18.44
N GLY A 7 -25.30 -11.10 17.36
CA GLY A 7 -24.97 -9.69 17.35
C GLY A 7 -26.03 -8.95 18.18
N LYS A 8 -25.61 -8.30 19.26
CA LYS A 8 -26.46 -7.39 20.05
C LYS A 8 -27.03 -6.32 19.10
N LEU A 9 -28.32 -5.98 19.28
CA LEU A 9 -29.06 -4.84 18.69
C LEU A 9 -30.12 -5.22 17.63
N LEU A 10 -31.26 -5.72 18.09
CA LEU A 10 -32.60 -5.45 17.52
C LEU A 10 -33.63 -5.73 18.62
N HIS A 11 -34.56 -4.79 18.86
CA HIS A 11 -35.66 -4.96 19.81
C HIS A 11 -36.75 -5.96 19.32
N ALA A 12 -36.54 -6.60 18.16
CA ALA A 12 -37.40 -7.63 17.58
C ALA A 12 -36.54 -8.76 16.98
N ASP A 13 -37.05 -10.00 17.00
CA ASP A 13 -36.39 -11.18 16.44
C ASP A 13 -36.14 -10.97 14.92
N PRO A 14 -34.90 -11.11 14.42
CA PRO A 14 -34.61 -11.04 12.99
C PRO A 14 -35.48 -11.96 12.14
N TRP A 15 -35.88 -13.13 12.67
CA TRP A 15 -36.77 -14.05 11.97
C TRP A 15 -38.20 -13.53 11.87
N GLU A 16 -38.71 -12.91 12.93
CA GLU A 16 -40.02 -12.27 12.90
C GLU A 16 -40.04 -11.09 11.92
N THR A 17 -38.95 -10.31 11.88
CA THR A 17 -38.77 -9.20 10.95
C THR A 17 -38.75 -9.68 9.50
N LEU A 18 -38.08 -10.80 9.20
CA LEU A 18 -38.10 -11.38 7.85
C LEU A 18 -39.48 -11.97 7.49
N ALA A 19 -40.16 -12.58 8.46
CA ALA A 19 -41.46 -13.21 8.24
C ALA A 19 -42.58 -12.19 7.98
N LYS A 20 -42.62 -11.09 8.75
CA LYS A 20 -43.73 -10.13 8.76
C LYS A 20 -43.38 -8.75 8.22
N GLY A 21 -42.10 -8.40 8.17
CA GLY A 21 -41.63 -7.08 7.79
C GLY A 21 -41.70 -6.83 6.27
N PRO A 22 -41.71 -5.56 5.86
CA PRO A 22 -41.65 -5.19 4.45
C PRO A 22 -40.23 -5.35 3.88
N ARG A 23 -40.08 -5.23 2.57
CA ARG A 23 -38.80 -5.36 1.85
C ARG A 23 -37.70 -4.44 2.39
N GLU A 24 -38.04 -3.25 2.89
CA GLU A 24 -37.09 -2.31 3.48
C GLU A 24 -36.48 -2.84 4.77
N ALA A 25 -37.26 -3.57 5.58
CA ALA A 25 -36.77 -4.24 6.78
C ALA A 25 -35.82 -5.39 6.42
N MET A 26 -36.15 -6.18 5.39
CA MET A 26 -35.25 -7.20 4.84
C MET A 26 -33.95 -6.58 4.31
N ALA A 27 -34.01 -5.47 3.58
CA ALA A 27 -32.83 -4.79 3.07
C ALA A 27 -31.93 -4.26 4.19
N SER A 28 -32.51 -3.71 5.27
CA SER A 28 -31.75 -3.28 6.44
C SER A 28 -31.05 -4.46 7.14
N LEU A 29 -31.74 -5.59 7.29
CA LEU A 29 -31.13 -6.82 7.82
C LEU A 29 -30.02 -7.35 6.92
N TRP A 30 -30.21 -7.29 5.60
CA TRP A 30 -29.22 -7.70 4.62
C TRP A 30 -27.94 -6.86 4.68
N GLU A 31 -28.09 -5.54 4.78
CA GLU A 31 -26.95 -4.62 4.91
C GLU A 31 -26.15 -4.89 6.18
N LYS A 32 -26.84 -5.11 7.31
CA LYS A 32 -26.19 -5.48 8.58
C LYS A 32 -25.46 -6.82 8.45
N TYR A 33 -26.12 -7.83 7.91
CA TYR A 33 -25.53 -9.15 7.70
C TYR A 33 -24.27 -9.10 6.83
N LEU A 34 -24.32 -8.39 5.70
CA LEU A 34 -23.14 -8.23 4.85
C LEU A 34 -22.00 -7.48 5.55
N SER A 35 -22.32 -6.47 6.36
CA SER A 35 -21.31 -5.73 7.11
C SER A 35 -20.61 -6.60 8.15
N GLU A 36 -21.35 -7.49 8.81
CA GLU A 36 -20.79 -8.47 9.75
C GLU A 36 -19.95 -9.54 9.05
N VAL A 37 -20.44 -10.08 7.93
CA VAL A 37 -19.73 -11.15 7.19
C VAL A 37 -18.46 -10.66 6.51
N LEU A 38 -18.47 -9.43 5.98
CA LEU A 38 -17.33 -8.87 5.24
C LEU A 38 -16.35 -8.09 6.11
N GLU A 39 -16.67 -7.89 7.41
CA GLU A 39 -15.85 -7.21 8.42
C GLU A 39 -15.22 -5.89 7.89
N ALA A 40 -16.03 -5.09 7.19
CA ALA A 40 -15.54 -3.95 6.44
C ALA A 40 -16.59 -2.85 6.29
N SER A 41 -16.11 -1.61 6.14
CA SER A 41 -16.98 -0.47 5.89
C SER A 41 -17.78 -0.63 4.58
N PRO A 42 -19.11 -0.43 4.59
CA PRO A 42 -19.95 -0.43 3.39
C PRO A 42 -19.52 0.58 2.32
N LYS A 43 -18.79 1.63 2.72
CA LYS A 43 -18.27 2.66 1.81
C LYS A 43 -17.04 2.21 1.03
N SER A 44 -16.37 1.14 1.44
CA SER A 44 -15.17 0.65 0.75
C SER A 44 -15.51 0.10 -0.63
N ARG A 45 -14.64 0.36 -1.62
CA ARG A 45 -14.86 -0.13 -2.99
C ARG A 45 -14.86 -1.65 -3.04
N ARG A 46 -14.07 -2.30 -2.16
CA ARG A 46 -14.11 -3.77 -2.00
C ARG A 46 -15.51 -4.27 -1.61
N VAL A 47 -16.14 -3.71 -0.58
CA VAL A 47 -17.47 -4.16 -0.12
C VAL A 47 -18.53 -3.89 -1.16
N GLN A 48 -18.51 -2.73 -1.81
CA GLN A 48 -19.46 -2.41 -2.88
C GLN A 48 -19.36 -3.36 -4.08
N LYS A 49 -18.14 -3.82 -4.40
CA LYS A 49 -17.94 -4.82 -5.46
C LYS A 49 -18.48 -6.18 -5.04
N LEU A 50 -18.09 -6.66 -3.86
CA LEU A 50 -18.54 -7.94 -3.32
C LEU A 50 -20.05 -8.01 -3.16
N ARG A 51 -20.66 -6.96 -2.61
CA ARG A 51 -22.11 -6.83 -2.48
C ARG A 51 -22.80 -7.01 -3.83
N ARG A 52 -22.35 -6.31 -4.87
CA ARG A 52 -22.91 -6.43 -6.24
C ARG A 52 -22.80 -7.86 -6.78
N GLU A 53 -21.67 -8.54 -6.55
CA GLU A 53 -21.46 -9.91 -7.02
C GLU A 53 -22.35 -10.92 -6.25
N ILE A 54 -22.47 -10.78 -4.94
CA ILE A 54 -23.34 -11.61 -4.08
C ILE A 54 -24.81 -11.39 -4.45
N GLU A 55 -25.25 -10.13 -4.52
CA GLU A 55 -26.63 -9.77 -4.85
C GLU A 55 -27.02 -10.23 -6.26
N LYS A 56 -26.10 -10.16 -7.22
CA LYS A 56 -26.31 -10.71 -8.56
C LYS A 56 -26.44 -12.23 -8.54
N ALA A 57 -25.59 -12.94 -7.82
CA ALA A 57 -25.63 -14.40 -7.73
C ALA A 57 -26.91 -14.92 -7.04
N ALA A 58 -27.48 -14.13 -6.14
CA ALA A 58 -28.69 -14.47 -5.39
C ALA A 58 -30.00 -13.87 -5.97
N ASP A 59 -29.96 -13.25 -7.16
CA ASP A 59 -31.06 -12.48 -7.77
C ASP A 59 -31.75 -11.50 -6.79
N TYR A 60 -30.96 -10.75 -6.03
CA TYR A 60 -31.46 -9.85 -4.99
C TYR A 60 -32.52 -8.87 -5.52
N SER A 61 -32.35 -8.34 -6.74
CA SER A 61 -33.33 -7.41 -7.34
C SER A 61 -34.73 -8.02 -7.41
N LYS A 62 -34.83 -9.31 -7.78
CA LYS A 62 -36.11 -10.01 -7.86
C LYS A 62 -36.66 -10.27 -6.46
N ILE A 63 -35.81 -10.74 -5.54
CA ILE A 63 -36.18 -10.93 -4.13
C ILE A 63 -36.76 -9.65 -3.55
N PHE A 64 -36.10 -8.51 -3.76
CA PHE A 64 -36.51 -7.22 -3.21
C PHE A 64 -37.82 -6.70 -3.81
N GLN A 65 -38.03 -6.89 -5.12
CA GLN A 65 -39.28 -6.50 -5.79
C GLN A 65 -40.46 -7.32 -5.29
N ASP A 66 -40.30 -8.65 -5.22
CA ASP A 66 -41.39 -9.58 -4.93
C ASP A 66 -41.64 -9.75 -3.41
N TRP A 67 -40.71 -9.30 -2.55
CA TRP A 67 -40.65 -9.66 -1.13
C TRP A 67 -41.97 -9.52 -0.37
N ASN A 68 -42.69 -8.42 -0.59
CA ASN A 68 -43.91 -8.12 0.14
C ASN A 68 -45.03 -9.13 -0.19
N ASP A 69 -45.02 -9.68 -1.40
CA ASP A 69 -46.02 -10.62 -1.91
C ASP A 69 -45.62 -12.09 -1.72
N LEU A 70 -44.36 -12.34 -1.33
CA LEU A 70 -43.88 -13.71 -1.07
C LEU A 70 -44.50 -14.31 0.20
N PRO A 71 -44.98 -15.58 0.13
CA PRO A 71 -45.29 -16.37 1.31
C PRO A 71 -44.10 -16.47 2.26
N VAL A 72 -44.37 -16.66 3.56
CA VAL A 72 -43.33 -16.71 4.61
C VAL A 72 -42.26 -17.77 4.31
N GLU A 73 -42.64 -18.94 3.77
CA GLU A 73 -41.69 -19.99 3.39
C GLU A 73 -40.76 -19.56 2.25
N ASP A 74 -41.28 -18.82 1.27
CA ASP A 74 -40.49 -18.27 0.16
C ASP A 74 -39.55 -17.17 0.60
N ARG A 75 -39.98 -16.31 1.54
CA ARG A 75 -39.09 -15.33 2.18
C ARG A 75 -37.92 -16.02 2.87
N ALA A 76 -38.17 -17.12 3.60
CA ALA A 76 -37.13 -17.91 4.24
C ALA A 76 -36.18 -18.57 3.23
N ARG A 77 -36.71 -19.10 2.10
CA ARG A 77 -35.89 -19.64 1.00
C ARG A 77 -35.02 -18.56 0.36
N ALA A 78 -35.60 -17.41 0.05
CA ALA A 78 -34.89 -16.28 -0.53
C ALA A 78 -33.76 -15.76 0.37
N TRP A 79 -34.04 -15.64 1.67
CA TRP A 79 -33.03 -15.27 2.67
C TRP A 79 -31.89 -16.29 2.78
N LYS A 80 -32.22 -17.59 2.80
CA LYS A 80 -31.21 -18.66 2.78
C LYS A 80 -30.33 -18.59 1.53
N ARG A 81 -30.91 -18.27 0.36
CA ARG A 81 -30.15 -18.09 -0.88
C ARG A 81 -29.17 -16.91 -0.79
N LEU A 82 -29.60 -15.78 -0.24
CA LEU A 82 -28.72 -14.62 0.00
C LEU A 82 -27.56 -14.97 0.92
N ILE A 83 -27.85 -15.62 2.06
CA ILE A 83 -26.82 -16.08 3.00
C ILE A 83 -25.85 -17.07 2.34
N ALA A 84 -26.37 -18.03 1.58
CA ALA A 84 -25.54 -19.02 0.89
C ALA A 84 -24.59 -18.35 -0.10
N ALA A 85 -25.09 -17.42 -0.92
CA ALA A 85 -24.27 -16.66 -1.86
C ALA A 85 -23.20 -15.81 -1.16
N ALA A 86 -23.52 -15.18 -0.03
CA ALA A 86 -22.54 -14.42 0.75
C ALA A 86 -21.42 -15.31 1.29
N LYS A 87 -21.78 -16.45 1.90
CA LYS A 87 -20.82 -17.40 2.47
C LYS A 87 -19.94 -18.05 1.40
N GLU A 88 -20.52 -18.43 0.28
CA GLU A 88 -19.77 -18.99 -0.85
C GLU A 88 -18.77 -17.98 -1.38
N ARG A 89 -19.19 -16.71 -1.52
CA ARG A 89 -18.28 -15.65 -1.93
C ARG A 89 -17.17 -15.45 -0.90
N GLU A 90 -17.50 -15.22 0.37
CA GLU A 90 -16.54 -15.06 1.46
C GLU A 90 -15.50 -16.19 1.49
N ALA A 91 -15.93 -17.45 1.36
CA ALA A 91 -15.03 -18.60 1.32
C ALA A 91 -14.06 -18.54 0.13
N GLY A 92 -14.51 -18.12 -1.05
CA GLY A 92 -13.68 -17.95 -2.24
C GLY A 92 -12.74 -16.74 -2.21
N LEU A 93 -12.88 -15.83 -1.24
CA LEU A 93 -12.03 -14.63 -1.12
C LEU A 93 -10.76 -14.84 -0.31
N ARG A 94 -10.65 -15.95 0.43
CA ARG A 94 -9.60 -16.11 1.44
C ARG A 94 -8.18 -16.03 0.89
N ASP A 95 -8.01 -16.42 -0.38
CA ASP A 95 -6.70 -16.48 -1.03
C ASP A 95 -6.60 -15.58 -2.28
N ALA A 96 -7.59 -14.71 -2.53
CA ALA A 96 -7.70 -14.00 -3.80
C ALA A 96 -7.96 -12.49 -3.66
N CYS A 97 -7.27 -11.72 -4.50
CA CYS A 97 -7.56 -10.30 -4.66
C CYS A 97 -8.89 -10.11 -5.40
N VAL A 98 -9.82 -9.37 -4.78
CA VAL A 98 -11.14 -9.04 -5.37
C VAL A 98 -11.06 -8.06 -6.55
N ARG A 99 -9.87 -7.55 -6.88
CA ARG A 99 -9.67 -6.60 -7.98
C ARG A 99 -10.55 -5.34 -7.84
N CYS A 100 -10.61 -4.79 -6.62
CA CYS A 100 -11.36 -3.56 -6.34
C CYS A 100 -10.54 -2.27 -6.56
N GLY A 101 -9.22 -2.38 -6.69
CA GLY A 101 -8.31 -1.24 -6.90
C GLY A 101 -8.06 -0.35 -5.69
N GLU A 102 -8.68 -0.61 -4.54
CA GLU A 102 -8.59 0.24 -3.36
C GLU A 102 -7.17 0.33 -2.80
N CYS A 103 -6.54 -0.80 -2.48
CA CYS A 103 -5.15 -0.80 -2.01
C CYS A 103 -4.18 -0.28 -3.08
N CYS A 104 -4.42 -0.61 -4.36
CA CYS A 104 -3.57 -0.22 -5.48
C CYS A 104 -3.53 1.29 -5.74
N GLU A 105 -4.56 2.04 -5.35
CA GLU A 105 -4.60 3.51 -5.49
C GLU A 105 -4.08 4.23 -4.23
N ILE A 106 -4.08 3.55 -3.08
CA ILE A 106 -3.62 4.13 -1.80
C ILE A 106 -2.10 4.02 -1.64
N SER A 107 -1.51 2.91 -2.07
CA SER A 107 -0.07 2.68 -1.99
C SER A 107 0.35 1.53 -2.90
N SER A 108 1.58 1.60 -3.40
CA SER A 108 2.28 0.44 -3.94
C SER A 108 2.73 -0.54 -2.83
N PRO A 109 3.02 -1.81 -3.16
CA PRO A 109 3.52 -2.77 -2.19
C PRO A 109 4.99 -2.56 -1.84
N THR A 110 5.30 -2.75 -0.55
CA THR A 110 6.64 -3.06 -0.03
C THR A 110 6.97 -4.51 -0.36
N LEU A 111 8.20 -4.75 -0.83
CA LEU A 111 8.70 -6.06 -1.21
C LEU A 111 9.21 -6.81 0.01
N LEU A 112 8.93 -8.12 0.04
CA LEU A 112 9.42 -9.03 1.06
C LEU A 112 10.51 -9.94 0.49
N THR A 113 11.29 -10.60 1.34
CA THR A 113 12.37 -11.51 0.91
C THR A 113 11.87 -12.60 -0.05
N ALA A 114 10.62 -13.03 0.12
CA ALA A 114 9.92 -13.95 -0.79
C ALA A 114 9.74 -13.42 -2.23
N ASP A 115 9.89 -12.11 -2.45
CA ASP A 115 9.77 -11.44 -3.74
C ASP A 115 11.11 -11.33 -4.50
N LEU A 116 12.24 -11.78 -3.91
CA LEU A 116 13.54 -11.82 -4.60
C LEU A 116 13.47 -12.51 -5.98
N PRO A 117 12.74 -13.63 -6.16
CA PRO A 117 12.59 -14.27 -7.47
C PRO A 117 11.85 -13.43 -8.53
N LEU A 118 11.21 -12.31 -8.17
CA LEU A 118 10.61 -11.39 -9.14
C LEU A 118 11.69 -10.64 -9.94
N PHE A 119 12.84 -10.35 -9.34
CA PHE A 119 13.97 -9.76 -10.05
C PHE A 119 14.71 -10.79 -10.91
N GLN A 120 14.92 -11.99 -10.36
CA GLN A 120 15.61 -13.08 -11.08
C GLN A 120 14.89 -13.51 -12.36
N ARG A 121 13.56 -13.34 -12.40
CA ARG A 121 12.70 -13.64 -13.56
C ARG A 121 12.36 -12.40 -14.39
N GLU A 122 12.99 -11.26 -14.09
CA GLU A 122 12.78 -9.99 -14.79
C GLU A 122 11.31 -9.51 -14.80
N VAL A 123 10.52 -9.95 -13.81
CA VAL A 123 9.16 -9.44 -13.58
C VAL A 123 9.21 -8.03 -12.99
N LEU A 124 10.19 -7.78 -12.12
CA LEU A 124 10.51 -6.46 -11.61
C LEU A 124 11.91 -6.07 -12.09
N THR A 125 12.00 -4.87 -12.65
CA THR A 125 13.26 -4.25 -13.05
C THR A 125 13.67 -3.17 -12.05
N TRP A 126 14.91 -2.69 -12.18
CA TRP A 126 15.45 -1.65 -11.31
C TRP A 126 14.70 -0.32 -11.45
N ASN A 127 14.09 -0.09 -12.61
CA ASN A 127 13.32 1.12 -12.88
C ASN A 127 11.97 1.15 -12.16
N GLU A 128 11.50 0.03 -11.61
CA GLU A 128 10.13 -0.12 -11.09
C GLU A 128 10.10 -0.23 -9.57
N VAL A 129 11.26 -0.18 -8.93
CA VAL A 129 11.44 -0.32 -7.49
C VAL A 129 12.36 0.78 -7.01
N TYR A 130 12.14 1.26 -5.79
CA TYR A 130 12.99 2.25 -5.15
C TYR A 130 13.23 1.89 -3.69
N THR A 131 14.29 2.45 -3.12
CA THR A 131 14.66 2.24 -1.73
C THR A 131 14.09 3.33 -0.84
N LEU A 132 13.41 2.91 0.23
CA LEU A 132 13.11 3.71 1.40
C LEU A 132 14.17 3.41 2.46
N ARG A 133 14.99 4.39 2.80
CA ARG A 133 16.10 4.21 3.75
C ARG A 133 15.60 4.32 5.20
N ALA A 134 16.37 3.73 6.12
CA ALA A 134 16.14 3.94 7.55
C ALA A 134 16.25 5.44 7.87
N GLY A 135 15.37 5.94 8.75
CA GLY A 135 15.24 7.35 9.09
C GLY A 135 14.36 8.18 8.15
N GLU A 136 13.91 7.64 7.02
CA GLU A 136 12.97 8.35 6.15
C GLU A 136 11.54 8.35 6.71
N GLN A 137 10.81 9.44 6.48
CA GLN A 137 9.40 9.55 6.80
C GLN A 137 8.53 8.95 5.70
N VAL A 138 7.55 8.14 6.12
CA VAL A 138 6.54 7.52 5.24
C VAL A 138 5.15 7.68 5.83
N THR A 139 4.11 7.52 5.01
CA THR A 139 2.74 7.42 5.53
C THR A 139 2.50 6.02 6.09
N GLY A 140 2.25 5.93 7.39
CA GLY A 140 1.84 4.70 8.06
C GLY A 140 0.43 4.24 7.66
N ARG A 141 0.05 3.05 8.12
CA ARG A 141 -1.25 2.42 7.82
C ARG A 141 -2.46 3.27 8.25
N GLU A 142 -2.31 4.05 9.30
CA GLU A 142 -3.35 4.95 9.84
C GLU A 142 -3.36 6.33 9.15
N GLY A 143 -2.55 6.52 8.11
CA GLY A 143 -2.43 7.79 7.40
C GLY A 143 -1.50 8.81 8.06
N GLN A 144 -0.91 8.48 9.21
CA GLN A 144 0.01 9.36 9.93
C GLN A 144 1.45 9.22 9.43
N PRO A 145 2.28 10.28 9.45
CA PRO A 145 3.71 10.18 9.18
C PRO A 145 4.40 9.29 10.23
N VAL A 146 5.25 8.37 9.77
CA VAL A 146 6.06 7.46 10.59
C VAL A 146 7.48 7.47 10.07
N VAL A 147 8.47 7.51 10.97
CA VAL A 147 9.88 7.37 10.63
C VAL A 147 10.23 5.89 10.58
N LEU A 148 10.90 5.46 9.52
CA LEU A 148 11.36 4.08 9.38
C LEU A 148 12.57 3.80 10.27
N ASN A 149 12.59 2.64 10.93
CA ASN A 149 13.79 2.18 11.65
C ASN A 149 14.68 1.30 10.76
N GLU A 150 14.12 0.82 9.66
CA GLU A 150 14.72 -0.15 8.76
C GLU A 150 14.52 0.22 7.30
N GLU A 151 15.40 -0.30 6.44
CA GLU A 151 15.30 -0.14 5.00
C GLU A 151 14.16 -1.00 4.42
N ARG A 152 13.48 -0.47 3.39
CA ARG A 152 12.42 -1.18 2.66
C ARG A 152 12.57 -0.94 1.17
N LEU A 153 12.51 -2.01 0.37
CA LEU A 153 12.30 -1.88 -1.08
C LEU A 153 10.81 -1.79 -1.38
N LYS A 154 10.41 -0.83 -2.22
CA LYS A 154 9.00 -0.61 -2.56
C LYS A 154 8.82 -0.47 -4.06
N VAL A 155 7.75 -1.04 -4.59
CA VAL A 155 7.34 -0.83 -5.98
C VAL A 155 7.03 0.66 -6.19
N ARG A 156 7.35 1.21 -7.35
CA ARG A 156 7.04 2.60 -7.69
C ARG A 156 5.55 2.90 -7.71
N GLU A 157 5.28 4.17 -7.53
CA GLU A 157 3.97 4.76 -7.71
C GLU A 157 3.99 5.63 -8.98
N VAL A 158 2.82 5.80 -9.60
CA VAL A 158 2.67 6.67 -10.76
C VAL A 158 2.96 8.12 -10.32
N PRO A 159 3.87 8.84 -11.01
CA PRO A 159 4.25 10.20 -10.65
C PRO A 159 3.05 11.12 -10.39
N GLY A 160 3.10 11.87 -9.30
CA GLY A 160 2.00 12.75 -8.87
C GLY A 160 0.81 12.04 -8.22
N SER A 161 0.91 10.73 -7.97
CA SER A 161 -0.12 9.94 -7.30
C SER A 161 0.51 8.91 -6.36
N ARG A 162 -0.35 8.22 -5.58
CA ARG A 162 0.04 7.05 -4.76
C ARG A 162 -0.31 5.72 -5.43
N GLN A 163 -0.76 5.78 -6.68
CA GLN A 163 -1.21 4.61 -7.41
C GLN A 163 -0.01 3.72 -7.75
N CYS A 164 -0.10 2.44 -7.44
CA CYS A 164 0.89 1.44 -7.82
C CYS A 164 1.16 1.47 -9.34
N TRP A 165 2.43 1.48 -9.72
CA TRP A 165 2.91 1.52 -11.11
C TRP A 165 2.34 0.41 -12.02
N PHE A 166 2.03 -0.76 -11.45
CA PHE A 166 1.50 -1.89 -12.20
C PHE A 166 -0.02 -1.94 -12.29
N TYR A 167 -0.75 -1.07 -11.58
CA TYR A 167 -2.21 -1.10 -11.55
C TYR A 167 -2.81 -0.62 -12.87
N LEU A 168 -3.82 -1.35 -13.34
CA LEU A 168 -4.59 -1.05 -14.54
C LEU A 168 -6.04 -0.73 -14.16
N ALA A 169 -6.31 0.54 -13.85
CA ALA A 169 -7.62 1.00 -13.38
C ALA A 169 -8.78 0.59 -14.29
N ALA A 170 -8.58 0.62 -15.62
CA ALA A 170 -9.61 0.25 -16.60
C ALA A 170 -10.13 -1.19 -16.45
N THR A 171 -9.31 -2.11 -15.93
CA THR A 171 -9.66 -3.53 -15.77
C THR A 171 -9.75 -3.97 -14.31
N GLY A 172 -9.40 -3.09 -13.36
CA GLY A 172 -9.24 -3.43 -11.95
C GLY A 172 -8.15 -4.47 -11.68
N SER A 173 -7.24 -4.70 -12.63
CA SER A 173 -6.16 -5.70 -12.56
C SER A 173 -4.78 -5.06 -12.43
N CYS A 174 -3.72 -5.85 -12.44
CA CYS A 174 -2.35 -5.36 -12.57
C CYS A 174 -1.57 -6.14 -13.63
N ARG A 175 -0.56 -5.48 -14.22
CA ARG A 175 0.29 -6.05 -15.30
C ARG A 175 1.06 -7.30 -14.86
N ILE A 176 1.31 -7.44 -13.56
CA ILE A 176 2.06 -8.56 -12.96
C ILE A 176 1.17 -9.42 -12.07
N TYR A 177 -0.15 -9.54 -12.34
CA TYR A 177 -1.09 -10.17 -11.40
C TYR A 177 -0.72 -11.58 -10.95
N GLU A 178 -0.26 -12.43 -11.88
CA GLU A 178 0.19 -13.80 -11.59
C GLU A 178 1.50 -13.84 -10.79
N HIS A 179 2.27 -12.75 -10.83
CA HIS A 179 3.55 -12.58 -10.15
C HIS A 179 3.52 -11.41 -9.15
N ARG A 180 2.33 -11.09 -8.62
CA ARG A 180 2.13 -9.93 -7.73
C ARG A 180 2.96 -10.08 -6.47
N PRO A 181 3.53 -8.99 -5.90
CA PRO A 181 4.35 -9.08 -4.69
C PRO A 181 3.66 -9.74 -3.50
N GLU A 182 4.44 -10.25 -2.55
CA GLU A 182 3.97 -11.01 -1.40
C GLU A 182 3.00 -10.20 -0.54
N GLN A 183 3.27 -8.92 -0.33
CA GLN A 183 2.33 -8.06 0.39
C GLN A 183 0.94 -8.00 -0.30
N CYS A 184 0.91 -8.01 -1.64
CA CYS A 184 -0.35 -8.07 -2.39
C CYS A 184 -1.05 -9.43 -2.24
N ARG A 185 -0.31 -10.53 -2.11
CA ARG A 185 -0.87 -11.88 -1.86
C ARG A 185 -1.44 -12.00 -0.46
N ARG A 186 -0.77 -11.42 0.54
CA ARG A 186 -1.21 -11.40 1.95
C ARG A 186 -2.39 -10.45 2.21
N GLN A 187 -2.73 -9.57 1.27
CA GLN A 187 -3.77 -8.57 1.48
C GLN A 187 -5.16 -9.21 1.61
N ASN A 188 -5.73 -9.14 2.81
CA ASN A 188 -7.09 -9.58 3.06
C ASN A 188 -8.11 -8.65 2.39
N CYS A 189 -8.89 -9.21 1.47
CA CYS A 189 -10.02 -8.53 0.82
C CYS A 189 -11.37 -8.79 1.53
N TRP A 190 -11.37 -9.70 2.50
CA TRP A 190 -12.56 -10.22 3.20
C TRP A 190 -12.58 -9.90 4.71
N GLY A 191 -11.61 -9.13 5.22
CA GLY A 191 -11.55 -8.75 6.63
C GLY A 191 -10.48 -7.70 6.95
N GLU A 192 -9.95 -7.76 8.16
CA GLU A 192 -8.86 -6.89 8.60
C GLU A 192 -7.57 -7.12 7.79
N PRO A 193 -6.83 -6.06 7.42
CA PRO A 193 -5.55 -6.23 6.75
C PRO A 193 -4.57 -6.99 7.65
N PRO A 194 -3.67 -7.82 7.07
CA PRO A 194 -2.69 -8.60 7.83
C PRO A 194 -1.81 -7.70 8.71
N PRO A 195 -1.18 -8.25 9.77
CA PRO A 195 -0.19 -7.51 10.53
C PRO A 195 0.95 -7.01 9.62
N PRO A 196 1.64 -5.93 10.01
CA PRO A 196 2.82 -5.49 9.27
C PRO A 196 3.89 -6.60 9.25
N PRO A 197 4.69 -6.69 8.17
CA PRO A 197 5.78 -7.66 8.10
C PRO A 197 6.83 -7.39 9.17
N LEU A 198 7.51 -8.45 9.61
CA LEU A 198 8.67 -8.34 10.49
C LEU A 198 9.88 -7.79 9.71
N THR A 199 10.87 -7.23 10.41
CA THR A 199 12.03 -6.61 9.78
C THR A 199 12.82 -7.60 8.92
N GLU A 200 12.96 -8.84 9.37
CA GLU A 200 13.63 -9.94 8.65
C GLU A 200 12.87 -10.44 7.41
N GLU A 201 11.57 -10.12 7.30
CA GLU A 201 10.78 -10.44 6.13
C GLU A 201 10.92 -9.40 5.02
N LEU A 202 11.42 -8.19 5.33
CA LEU A 202 11.57 -7.12 4.35
C LEU A 202 12.71 -7.42 3.39
N LEU A 203 12.45 -7.23 2.10
CA LEU A 203 13.53 -7.23 1.11
C LEU A 203 14.28 -5.90 1.21
N ASN A 204 15.60 -5.98 1.33
CA ASN A 204 16.51 -4.84 1.33
C ASN A 204 17.56 -4.95 0.21
N ARG A 205 18.33 -3.86 0.00
CA ARG A 205 19.40 -3.77 -0.99
C ARG A 205 20.47 -4.85 -0.76
N GLN A 206 20.77 -5.22 0.49
CA GLN A 206 21.76 -6.26 0.79
C GLN A 206 21.31 -7.63 0.27
N ASN A 207 20.03 -7.98 0.44
CA ASN A 207 19.49 -9.22 -0.09
C ASN A 207 19.58 -9.28 -1.62
N LEU A 208 19.33 -8.14 -2.29
CA LEU A 208 19.27 -8.05 -3.75
C LEU A 208 20.66 -7.91 -4.40
N LEU A 209 21.56 -7.13 -3.80
CA LEU A 209 22.79 -6.64 -4.43
C LEU A 209 24.06 -6.98 -3.64
N GLY A 210 23.95 -7.55 -2.43
CA GLY A 210 25.11 -7.80 -1.56
C GLY A 210 26.12 -8.84 -2.09
N GLN A 211 25.78 -9.54 -3.17
CA GLN A 211 26.70 -10.45 -3.87
C GLN A 211 27.47 -9.79 -5.02
N VAL A 212 27.24 -8.50 -5.28
CA VAL A 212 27.96 -7.70 -6.28
C VAL A 212 28.81 -6.67 -5.53
N PRO A 213 30.09 -6.97 -5.23
CA PRO A 213 30.92 -6.15 -4.35
C PRO A 213 30.99 -4.68 -4.78
N GLU A 214 31.15 -4.41 -6.07
CA GLU A 214 31.31 -3.06 -6.62
C GLU A 214 30.07 -2.20 -6.38
N VAL A 215 28.88 -2.79 -6.55
CA VAL A 215 27.60 -2.10 -6.30
C VAL A 215 27.37 -1.94 -4.79
N TRP A 216 27.70 -2.96 -4.01
CA TRP A 216 27.49 -2.94 -2.56
C TRP A 216 28.39 -1.94 -1.85
N GLU A 217 29.67 -1.87 -2.20
CA GLU A 217 30.62 -0.89 -1.69
C GLU A 217 30.16 0.54 -1.97
N LEU A 218 29.64 0.79 -3.18
CA LEU A 218 29.08 2.09 -3.56
C LEU A 218 27.86 2.46 -2.70
N ILE A 219 26.95 1.51 -2.47
CA ILE A 219 25.78 1.70 -1.60
C ILE A 219 26.23 2.03 -0.16
N GLN A 220 27.21 1.30 0.38
CA GLN A 220 27.73 1.55 1.72
C GLN A 220 28.42 2.91 1.82
N ALA A 221 29.19 3.29 0.80
CA ALA A 221 29.87 4.58 0.71
C ALA A 221 28.87 5.76 0.65
N HIS A 222 27.73 5.57 0.00
CA HIS A 222 26.62 6.52 -0.01
C HIS A 222 25.93 6.59 1.35
N GLU A 223 25.55 5.45 1.93
CA GLU A 223 24.87 5.44 3.24
C GLU A 223 25.72 6.10 4.32
N ALA A 224 27.03 5.86 4.35
CA ALA A 224 27.94 6.47 5.32
C ALA A 224 27.99 8.01 5.25
N ARG A 225 27.73 8.60 4.08
CA ARG A 225 27.81 10.06 3.85
C ARG A 225 26.45 10.72 3.71
N CYS A 226 25.40 9.96 3.43
CA CYS A 226 24.08 10.49 3.07
C CYS A 226 22.95 9.87 3.91
N ALA A 227 23.27 9.15 5.00
CA ALA A 227 22.28 8.59 5.91
C ALA A 227 21.29 9.65 6.40
N ALA A 228 20.00 9.29 6.46
CA ALA A 228 18.96 10.22 6.89
C ALA A 228 19.21 10.82 8.28
N SER A 229 19.77 10.02 9.20
CA SER A 229 20.15 10.47 10.55
C SER A 229 21.22 11.56 10.54
N LEU A 230 22.22 11.44 9.67
CA LEU A 230 23.29 12.43 9.49
C LEU A 230 22.71 13.75 8.96
N ILE A 231 21.85 13.68 7.94
CA ILE A 231 21.20 14.86 7.35
C ILE A 231 20.31 15.56 8.38
N VAL A 232 19.47 14.81 9.09
CA VAL A 232 18.58 15.36 10.13
C VAL A 232 19.40 16.01 11.26
N GLN A 233 20.54 15.43 11.63
CA GLN A 233 21.43 16.02 12.62
C GLN A 233 22.07 17.31 12.10
N GLY A 234 22.58 17.32 10.86
CA GLY A 234 23.13 18.52 10.22
C GLY A 234 22.12 19.67 10.16
N LEU A 235 20.85 19.38 9.86
CA LEU A 235 19.76 20.36 9.91
C LEU A 235 19.56 20.97 11.32
N LYS A 236 19.62 20.13 12.36
CA LYS A 236 19.50 20.60 13.76
C LYS A 236 20.70 21.44 14.17
N ASP A 237 21.89 21.07 13.74
CA ASP A 237 23.13 21.80 14.02
C ASP A 237 23.12 23.17 13.34
N LEU A 238 22.74 23.22 12.06
CA LEU A 238 22.59 24.46 11.32
C LEU A 238 21.54 25.40 11.97
N ALA A 239 20.39 24.86 12.37
CA ALA A 239 19.35 25.62 13.07
C ALA A 239 19.82 26.16 14.43
N ALA A 240 20.80 25.52 15.05
CA ALA A 240 21.42 25.96 16.30
C ALA A 240 22.64 26.88 16.09
N GLY A 241 22.94 27.29 14.86
CA GLY A 241 24.05 28.18 14.52
C GLY A 241 25.43 27.51 14.56
N ARG A 242 25.50 26.18 14.54
CA ARG A 242 26.75 25.42 14.44
C ARG A 242 27.16 25.28 12.98
N ALA A 243 28.35 25.80 12.63
CA ALA A 243 28.85 25.81 11.26
C ALA A 243 29.02 24.39 10.69
N GLU A 244 29.37 23.44 11.55
CA GLU A 244 29.58 22.03 11.21
C GLU A 244 28.34 21.39 10.58
N GLY A 245 27.14 21.86 10.95
CA GLY A 245 25.90 21.38 10.33
C GLY A 245 25.79 21.75 8.85
N GLY A 246 26.28 22.93 8.48
CA GLY A 246 26.35 23.38 7.08
C GLY A 246 27.34 22.55 6.27
N ASP A 247 28.52 22.28 6.83
CA ASP A 247 29.56 21.47 6.18
C ASP A 247 29.07 20.05 5.89
N VAL A 248 28.40 19.41 6.85
CA VAL A 248 27.81 18.08 6.68
C VAL A 248 26.79 18.06 5.54
N LEU A 249 25.89 19.06 5.49
CA LEU A 249 24.87 19.13 4.45
C LEU A 249 25.49 19.40 3.08
N PHE A 250 26.49 20.28 3.02
CA PHE A 250 27.25 20.57 1.80
C PHE A 250 27.90 19.29 1.26
N GLU A 251 28.71 18.61 2.07
CA GLU A 251 29.41 17.39 1.65
C GLU A 251 28.43 16.31 1.19
N SER A 252 27.35 16.09 1.96
CA SER A 252 26.34 15.08 1.65
C SER A 252 25.62 15.34 0.33
N LEU A 253 25.19 16.59 0.10
CA LEU A 253 24.44 16.98 -1.10
C LEU A 253 25.29 16.84 -2.37
N HIS A 254 26.54 17.32 -2.33
CA HIS A 254 27.44 17.21 -3.49
C HIS A 254 27.81 15.76 -3.74
N PHE A 255 28.07 14.97 -2.68
CA PHE A 255 28.36 13.55 -2.84
C PHE A 255 27.19 12.79 -3.47
N ASP A 256 25.95 12.98 -2.97
CA ASP A 256 24.74 12.36 -3.55
C ASP A 256 24.54 12.77 -5.01
N HIS A 257 24.70 14.06 -5.33
CA HIS A 257 24.52 14.59 -6.67
C HIS A 257 25.52 14.01 -7.68
N TYR A 258 26.83 14.13 -7.38
CA TYR A 258 27.87 13.68 -8.31
C TYR A 258 27.91 12.16 -8.42
N LEU A 259 27.57 11.41 -7.36
CA LEU A 259 27.44 9.96 -7.45
C LEU A 259 26.30 9.57 -8.40
N ARG A 260 25.13 10.23 -8.29
CA ARG A 260 24.02 10.00 -9.23
C ARG A 260 24.37 10.38 -10.66
N GLN A 261 25.12 11.47 -10.85
CA GLN A 261 25.61 11.87 -12.17
C GLN A 261 26.53 10.79 -12.76
N MET A 262 27.51 10.31 -11.99
CA MET A 262 28.40 9.22 -12.39
C MET A 262 27.62 7.95 -12.76
N LEU A 263 26.66 7.53 -11.92
CA LEU A 263 25.82 6.36 -12.21
C LEU A 263 25.04 6.50 -13.54
N ARG A 264 24.67 7.72 -13.92
CA ARG A 264 24.00 7.97 -15.20
C ARG A 264 24.96 8.00 -16.37
N GLU A 265 26.07 8.71 -16.24
CA GLU A 265 27.01 8.98 -17.33
C GLU A 265 27.91 7.76 -17.62
N ASP A 266 28.44 7.14 -16.58
CA ASP A 266 29.43 6.07 -16.71
C ASP A 266 28.77 4.68 -16.71
N TRP A 267 27.72 4.48 -15.89
CA TRP A 267 27.04 3.18 -15.78
C TRP A 267 25.76 3.09 -16.61
N GLY A 268 25.34 4.19 -17.24
CA GLY A 268 24.14 4.24 -18.09
C GLY A 268 22.84 3.99 -17.33
N LEU A 269 22.82 4.15 -15.99
CA LEU A 269 21.62 3.95 -15.20
C LEU A 269 20.62 5.07 -15.44
N SER A 270 19.33 4.72 -15.43
CA SER A 270 18.27 5.70 -15.35
C SER A 270 18.25 6.38 -13.97
N PRO A 271 17.64 7.57 -13.85
CA PRO A 271 17.35 8.16 -12.53
C PRO A 271 16.58 7.20 -11.62
N GLU A 272 15.62 6.45 -12.18
CA GLU A 272 14.79 5.51 -11.44
C GLU A 272 15.60 4.32 -10.90
N ALA A 273 16.54 3.79 -11.68
CA ALA A 273 17.44 2.73 -11.23
C ALA A 273 18.40 3.24 -10.15
N ALA A 274 18.87 4.49 -10.25
CA ALA A 274 19.71 5.10 -9.23
C ALA A 274 18.98 5.23 -7.87
N GLU A 275 17.67 5.43 -7.86
CA GLU A 275 16.88 5.44 -6.61
C GLU A 275 16.66 4.07 -5.98
N LEU A 276 16.78 2.98 -6.75
CA LEU A 276 16.90 1.65 -6.15
C LEU A 276 18.23 1.54 -5.39
N LEU A 277 19.33 2.04 -5.96
CA LEU A 277 20.64 1.95 -5.33
C LEU A 277 20.80 2.90 -4.16
N LEU A 278 20.41 4.17 -4.31
CA LEU A 278 20.76 5.25 -3.40
C LEU A 278 19.56 5.77 -2.58
N GLY A 279 18.35 5.28 -2.86
CA GLY A 279 17.12 5.89 -2.37
C GLY A 279 16.85 7.23 -3.06
N ARG A 280 15.87 7.97 -2.52
CA ARG A 280 15.48 9.28 -3.08
C ARG A 280 16.65 10.27 -3.07
N PRO A 281 16.73 11.19 -4.05
CA PRO A 281 17.69 12.29 -4.03
C PRO A 281 17.65 13.08 -2.72
N LEU A 282 18.81 13.51 -2.23
CA LEU A 282 18.87 14.31 -1.00
C LEU A 282 18.09 15.63 -1.09
N PRO A 283 18.05 16.36 -2.23
CA PRO A 283 17.18 17.52 -2.37
C PRO A 283 15.71 17.21 -2.08
N ASP A 284 15.20 16.07 -2.57
CA ASP A 284 13.82 15.64 -2.34
C ASP A 284 13.57 15.26 -0.88
N PHE A 285 14.56 14.64 -0.23
CA PHE A 285 14.52 14.35 1.20
C PHE A 285 14.48 15.63 2.04
N LEU A 286 15.30 16.63 1.72
CA LEU A 286 15.29 17.95 2.39
C LEU A 286 13.97 18.69 2.15
N ALA A 287 13.38 18.54 0.98
CA ALA A 287 12.11 19.16 0.63
C ALA A 287 10.95 18.69 1.53
N GLN A 288 11.03 17.48 2.08
CA GLN A 288 10.10 16.94 3.10
C GLN A 288 10.36 17.48 4.50
N HIS A 289 11.57 17.97 4.75
CA HIS A 289 11.96 18.68 5.97
C HIS A 289 11.77 20.20 5.83
N GLY A 290 11.08 20.66 4.78
CA GLY A 290 10.76 22.07 4.56
C GLY A 290 11.93 22.90 4.05
N ILE A 291 12.90 22.29 3.37
CA ILE A 291 14.08 22.97 2.84
C ILE A 291 14.22 22.65 1.36
N ASN A 292 14.29 23.68 0.53
CA ASN A 292 14.66 23.54 -0.87
C ASN A 292 16.19 23.56 -0.99
N ALA A 293 16.76 22.62 -1.75
CA ALA A 293 18.16 22.61 -2.12
C ALA A 293 18.26 22.68 -3.64
N ALA A 294 18.86 23.75 -4.17
CA ALA A 294 19.02 23.96 -5.60
C ALA A 294 20.50 24.08 -5.94
N LEU A 295 20.95 23.36 -6.97
CA LEU A 295 22.32 23.48 -7.47
C LEU A 295 22.39 24.72 -8.37
N ASN A 296 23.29 25.66 -8.06
CA ASN A 296 23.52 26.84 -8.88
C ASN A 296 24.47 26.53 -10.06
N PRO A 297 24.63 27.44 -11.04
CA PRO A 297 25.51 27.25 -12.19
C PRO A 297 26.99 27.02 -11.82
N GLU A 298 27.41 27.48 -10.64
CA GLU A 298 28.76 27.28 -10.09
C GLU A 298 28.96 25.87 -9.49
N GLY A 299 27.93 25.03 -9.48
CA GLY A 299 27.98 23.67 -8.97
C GLY A 299 27.90 23.58 -7.44
N VAL A 300 27.30 24.59 -6.81
CA VAL A 300 27.12 24.69 -5.35
C VAL A 300 25.64 24.65 -4.99
N PHE A 301 25.28 23.86 -3.97
CA PHE A 301 23.92 23.82 -3.46
C PHE A 301 23.58 25.04 -2.59
N GLU A 302 22.50 25.73 -2.95
CA GLU A 302 21.88 26.79 -2.18
C GLU A 302 20.65 26.25 -1.42
N LEU A 303 20.61 26.50 -0.12
CA LEU A 303 19.52 26.08 0.76
C LEU A 303 18.59 27.25 1.05
N SER A 304 17.28 27.02 0.89
CA SER A 304 16.25 28.00 1.27
C SER A 304 15.08 27.33 1.98
N PRO A 305 14.40 28.03 2.91
CA PRO A 305 13.16 27.53 3.49
C PRO A 305 12.11 27.30 2.41
N ARG A 306 11.38 26.19 2.50
CA ARG A 306 10.23 25.91 1.66
C ARG A 306 9.00 26.56 2.29
N GLU A 307 8.43 27.56 1.63
CA GLU A 307 7.12 28.10 2.03
C GLU A 307 6.08 26.99 1.94
N LYS A 308 5.26 26.85 3.00
CA LYS A 308 4.20 25.84 3.10
C LYS A 308 2.97 26.23 2.30
#